data_AF-A0A395CZF7-F1
#
_entry.id   AF-A0A395CZF7-F1
#
_cell.length_a   1.000
_cell.length_b   1.000
_cell.length_c   1.000
_cell.angle_alpha   90.00
_cell.angle_beta   90.00
_cell.angle_gamma   90.00
#
_symmetry.space_group_name_H-M   'P 1'
#
loop_
_entity.id
_entity.type
_entity.pdbx_description
1 polymer ?
#
loop_
_entity_poly.entity_id
_entity_poly.type
_entity_poly.pdbx_seq_one_letter_code
_entity_poly.pdbx_strand_id
1 'polypeptide(L)'
;MTYISAWRREPKTIVYKDENGSEWVREGGSRSWRNFNPGNISKGSFADSCGAIGGDARFAIFPDEHTGLDAIVSLFGSRSYRDLTLEAAIFRYAPPPENDSAAYARAVAAKVGVDRSTPVRSLSSGQLQSLAQAIKSHEGWTAGREYPDGQRRREIVVGELELRADVGEARFAAEGFRTEAQVADVDRIPTLIALGSKAESIQRIQDIAAKAMKRAGLGYTLHNACAATLSAFLNEAGVDVPVTLGAGKLASRLSARNWARVDVGKQKAGDVGVTFDRTEPPGADHIYLVVEAKGADEMLIADNQAPKVHTRYASGRGKTATQYFLRAVRPAPRREIGALFTAVTAGIEIIDPENQDFFPWDDEDTNGLPEPFSDDGAPV
;
A
#
# COMPACT_ATOMS: atom_id res chain seq x y z
N MET A 1 -8.70 19.49 23.04
CA MET A 1 -8.97 19.91 21.65
C MET A 1 -10.04 18.97 21.14
N THR A 2 -11.13 19.52 20.63
CA THR A 2 -12.30 18.74 20.25
C THR A 2 -12.54 18.93 18.76
N TYR A 3 -12.38 17.87 17.98
CA TYR A 3 -12.71 17.88 16.55
C TYR A 3 -14.22 17.78 16.36
N ILE A 4 -14.78 18.64 15.52
CA ILE A 4 -16.23 18.74 15.27
C ILE A 4 -16.65 18.25 13.88
N SER A 5 -15.69 18.13 12.96
CA SER A 5 -15.90 17.57 11.63
C SER A 5 -14.61 16.99 11.08
N ALA A 6 -14.71 15.97 10.23
CA ALA A 6 -13.55 15.40 9.56
C ALA A 6 -13.89 14.87 8.16
N TRP A 7 -12.94 14.96 7.23
CA TRP A 7 -13.12 14.47 5.87
C TRP A 7 -11.82 13.96 5.27
N ARG A 8 -11.96 13.02 4.33
CA ARG A 8 -10.84 12.59 3.50
C ARG A 8 -10.46 13.71 2.55
N ARG A 9 -9.18 14.09 2.55
CA ARG A 9 -8.61 15.03 1.57
C ARG A 9 -7.93 14.31 0.42
N GLU A 10 -7.08 13.34 0.74
CA GLU A 10 -6.23 12.60 -0.19
C GLU A 10 -6.11 11.12 0.23
N PRO A 11 -5.51 10.23 -0.59
CA PRO A 11 -5.18 8.88 -0.15
C PRO A 11 -4.41 8.90 1.16
N LYS A 12 -4.91 8.13 2.14
CA LYS A 12 -4.34 8.06 3.49
C LYS A 12 -4.19 9.40 4.21
N THR A 13 -5.08 10.37 3.95
CA THR A 13 -5.06 11.69 4.60
C THR A 13 -6.46 12.13 5.03
N ILE A 14 -6.65 12.29 6.34
CA ILE A 14 -7.87 12.83 6.94
C ILE A 14 -7.58 14.20 7.51
N VAL A 15 -8.44 15.16 7.20
CA VAL A 15 -8.43 16.49 7.82
C VAL A 15 -9.50 16.52 8.90
N TYR A 16 -9.14 17.00 10.07
CA TYR A 16 -9.98 17.25 11.22
C TYR A 16 -10.10 18.75 11.44
N LYS A 17 -11.31 19.23 11.68
CA LYS A 17 -11.54 20.63 12.03
C LYS A 17 -12.06 20.72 13.45
N ASP A 18 -11.42 21.53 14.27
CA ASP A 18 -11.84 21.79 15.64
C ASP A 18 -12.91 22.89 15.75
N GLU A 19 -13.42 23.08 16.96
CA GLU A 19 -14.44 24.09 17.29
C GLU A 19 -14.01 25.55 16.99
N ASN A 20 -12.70 25.81 16.96
CA ASN A 20 -12.13 27.12 16.65
C ASN A 20 -11.90 27.30 15.14
N GLY A 21 -12.24 26.29 14.34
CA GLY A 21 -12.02 26.26 12.90
C GLY A 21 -10.57 25.95 12.50
N SER A 22 -9.72 25.54 13.45
CA SER A 22 -8.36 25.09 13.13
C SER A 22 -8.40 23.70 12.52
N GLU A 23 -7.61 23.50 11.48
CA GLU A 23 -7.51 22.23 10.77
C GLU A 23 -6.25 21.46 11.15
N TRP A 24 -6.41 20.16 11.36
CA TRP A 24 -5.37 19.20 11.70
C TRP A 24 -5.41 18.05 10.72
N VAL A 25 -4.25 17.49 10.40
CA VAL A 25 -4.10 16.46 9.39
C VAL A 25 -3.59 15.20 10.05
N ARG A 26 -4.27 14.07 9.83
CA ARG A 26 -3.78 12.73 10.13
C ARG A 26 -3.47 12.00 8.83
N GLU A 27 -2.19 11.72 8.61
CA GLU A 27 -1.65 11.21 7.34
C GLU A 27 -0.83 9.93 7.55
N GLY A 28 -0.93 8.99 6.60
CA GLY A 28 -0.25 7.69 6.70
C GLY A 28 -0.91 6.77 7.72
N GLY A 29 -0.14 5.85 8.33
CA GLY A 29 -0.68 4.91 9.34
C GLY A 29 -1.81 4.00 8.83
N SER A 30 -2.51 3.35 9.76
CA SER A 30 -3.71 2.55 9.46
C SER A 30 -4.94 3.43 9.29
N ARG A 31 -5.95 2.93 8.56
CA ARG A 31 -7.25 3.63 8.44
C ARG A 31 -7.93 3.80 9.80
N SER A 32 -7.92 2.74 10.61
CA SER A 32 -8.45 2.77 11.99
C SER A 32 -7.83 3.89 12.82
N TRP A 33 -6.51 4.10 12.73
CA TRP A 33 -5.82 5.22 13.37
C TRP A 33 -6.22 6.57 12.78
N ARG A 34 -6.18 6.73 11.46
CA ARG A 34 -6.50 8.01 10.80
C ARG A 34 -7.92 8.48 11.08
N ASN A 35 -8.85 7.55 11.24
CA ASN A 35 -10.27 7.83 11.42
C ASN A 35 -10.68 7.90 12.89
N PHE A 36 -9.74 7.74 13.83
CA PHE A 36 -10.05 7.48 15.24
C PHE A 36 -11.10 6.37 15.43
N ASN A 37 -11.10 5.38 14.55
CA ASN A 37 -12.10 4.34 14.47
C ASN A 37 -11.43 2.98 14.69
N PRO A 38 -11.12 2.63 15.96
CA PRO A 38 -10.37 1.43 16.30
C PRO A 38 -11.05 0.13 15.87
N GLY A 39 -12.36 0.15 15.66
CA GLY A 39 -13.13 -1.00 15.23
C GLY A 39 -13.39 -1.07 13.73
N ASN A 40 -12.98 -0.08 12.94
CA ASN A 40 -13.45 0.04 11.55
C ASN A 40 -15.01 -0.01 11.47
N ILE A 41 -15.70 0.67 12.39
CA ILE A 41 -17.16 0.79 12.39
C ILE A 41 -17.62 1.52 11.13
N SER A 42 -18.60 0.96 10.43
CA SER A 42 -19.15 1.57 9.22
C SER A 42 -19.96 2.84 9.54
N LYS A 43 -19.92 3.83 8.65
CA LYS A 43 -20.71 5.05 8.79
C LYS A 43 -22.22 4.75 8.72
N GLY A 44 -23.02 5.59 9.37
CA GLY A 44 -24.48 5.47 9.40
C GLY A 44 -25.04 5.78 10.78
N SER A 45 -26.35 5.61 10.94
CA SER A 45 -27.10 6.08 12.13
C SER A 45 -26.53 5.60 13.47
N PHE A 46 -26.01 4.38 13.52
CA PHE A 46 -25.33 3.87 14.72
C PHE A 46 -24.07 4.68 15.04
N ALA A 47 -23.15 4.83 14.07
CA ALA A 47 -21.92 5.58 14.27
C ALA A 47 -22.20 7.07 14.58
N ASP A 48 -23.19 7.66 13.92
CA ASP A 48 -23.63 9.03 14.17
C ASP A 48 -24.16 9.19 15.61
N SER A 49 -24.94 8.20 16.09
CA SER A 49 -25.43 8.18 17.49
C SER A 49 -24.30 8.00 18.52
N CYS A 50 -23.16 7.46 18.09
CA CYS A 50 -21.94 7.33 18.89
C CYS A 50 -20.97 8.51 18.69
N GLY A 51 -21.38 9.58 18.02
CA GLY A 51 -20.58 10.80 17.89
C GLY A 51 -19.62 10.81 16.70
N ALA A 52 -19.87 10.06 15.63
CA ALA A 52 -19.12 10.21 14.38
C ALA A 52 -19.24 11.64 13.82
N ILE A 53 -18.13 12.17 13.30
CA ILE A 53 -18.00 13.54 12.80
C ILE A 53 -17.65 13.60 11.30
N GLY A 54 -17.61 12.43 10.64
CA GLY A 54 -17.19 12.33 9.26
C GLY A 54 -17.17 10.89 8.73
N GLY A 55 -16.66 10.73 7.51
CA GLY A 55 -16.51 9.42 6.89
C GLY A 55 -15.34 9.31 5.93
N ASP A 56 -14.77 8.12 5.85
CA ASP A 56 -13.75 7.70 4.89
C ASP A 56 -14.24 6.44 4.18
N ALA A 57 -14.66 6.59 2.91
CA ALA A 57 -15.35 5.55 2.15
C ALA A 57 -16.56 4.98 2.91
N ARG A 58 -16.49 3.71 3.36
CA ARG A 58 -17.54 3.02 4.12
C ARG A 58 -17.47 3.24 5.63
N PHE A 59 -16.36 3.75 6.15
CA PHE A 59 -16.07 3.80 7.57
C PHE A 59 -16.38 5.18 8.17
N ALA A 60 -16.83 5.19 9.43
CA ALA A 60 -17.01 6.40 10.21
C ALA A 60 -15.65 7.00 10.62
N ILE A 61 -15.65 8.31 10.85
CA ILE A 61 -14.55 9.04 11.51
C ILE A 61 -15.07 9.58 12.83
N PHE A 62 -14.37 9.32 13.93
CA PHE A 62 -14.71 9.79 15.27
C PHE A 62 -13.83 11.00 15.66
N PRO A 63 -14.25 11.81 16.65
CA PRO A 63 -13.50 12.98 17.10
C PRO A 63 -12.22 12.61 17.85
N ASP A 64 -12.16 11.44 18.46
CA ASP A 64 -10.99 10.94 19.16
C ASP A 64 -11.08 9.41 19.36
N GLU A 65 -9.95 8.82 19.76
CA GLU A 65 -9.85 7.37 19.96
C GLU A 65 -10.82 6.87 21.05
N HIS A 66 -11.03 7.67 22.10
CA HIS A 66 -11.89 7.26 23.22
C HIS A 66 -13.33 7.09 22.77
N THR A 67 -13.85 8.03 21.99
CA THR A 67 -15.17 7.97 21.37
C THR A 67 -15.29 6.75 20.45
N GLY A 68 -14.25 6.47 19.65
CA GLY A 68 -14.22 5.29 18.79
C GLY A 68 -14.21 3.96 19.57
N LEU A 69 -13.55 3.89 20.73
CA LEU A 69 -13.59 2.73 21.63
C LEU A 69 -14.97 2.58 22.30
N ASP A 70 -15.56 3.69 22.74
CA ASP A 70 -16.90 3.70 23.34
C ASP A 70 -17.98 3.32 22.33
N ALA A 71 -17.77 3.61 21.04
CA ALA A 71 -18.63 3.12 19.96
C ALA A 71 -18.57 1.59 19.83
N ILE A 72 -17.41 0.96 20.04
CA ILE A 72 -17.30 -0.52 20.10
C ILE A 72 -18.06 -1.05 21.32
N VAL A 73 -17.86 -0.45 22.50
CA VAL A 73 -18.58 -0.84 23.72
C VAL A 73 -20.10 -0.74 23.52
N SER A 74 -20.56 0.36 22.92
CA SER A 74 -21.97 0.59 22.61
C SER A 74 -22.53 -0.43 21.60
N LEU A 75 -21.73 -0.81 20.60
CA LEU A 75 -22.11 -1.81 19.60
C LEU A 75 -22.34 -3.17 20.27
N PHE A 76 -21.38 -3.61 21.11
CA PHE A 76 -21.45 -4.89 21.81
C PHE A 76 -22.51 -4.90 22.92
N GLY A 77 -22.83 -3.74 23.50
CA GLY A 77 -23.96 -3.57 24.42
C GLY A 77 -25.34 -3.48 23.75
N SER A 78 -25.38 -3.33 22.42
CA SER A 78 -26.64 -3.20 21.68
C SER A 78 -27.45 -4.51 21.69
N ARG A 79 -28.76 -4.42 21.41
CA ARG A 79 -29.63 -5.60 21.29
C ARG A 79 -29.15 -6.62 20.25
N SER A 80 -28.38 -6.17 19.25
CA SER A 80 -27.86 -7.05 18.21
C SER A 80 -26.67 -7.91 18.66
N TYR A 81 -26.03 -7.57 19.78
CA TYR A 81 -24.80 -8.23 20.23
C TYR A 81 -24.86 -8.72 21.68
N ARG A 82 -25.52 -7.99 22.58
CA ARG A 82 -25.46 -8.25 24.02
C ARG A 82 -25.92 -9.65 24.43
N ASP A 83 -26.86 -10.22 23.69
CA ASP A 83 -27.44 -11.54 24.01
C ASP A 83 -26.68 -12.69 23.31
N LEU A 84 -25.69 -12.37 22.46
CA LEU A 84 -24.80 -13.35 21.85
C LEU A 84 -23.71 -13.79 22.82
N THR A 85 -23.17 -14.99 22.61
CA THR A 85 -21.89 -15.38 23.19
C THR A 85 -20.78 -14.53 22.60
N LEU A 86 -19.64 -14.41 23.29
CA LEU A 86 -18.48 -13.68 22.79
C LEU A 86 -18.05 -14.20 21.41
N GLU A 87 -18.06 -15.52 21.20
CA GLU A 87 -17.76 -16.12 19.90
C GLU A 87 -18.76 -15.71 18.82
N ALA A 88 -20.07 -15.86 19.08
CA ALA A 88 -21.09 -15.49 18.10
C ALA A 88 -21.06 -13.99 17.78
N ALA A 89 -20.76 -13.15 18.77
CA ALA A 89 -20.58 -11.71 18.60
C ALA A 89 -19.40 -11.40 17.67
N ILE A 90 -18.25 -12.05 17.83
CA ILE A 90 -17.08 -11.86 16.96
C ILE A 90 -17.32 -12.41 15.55
N PHE A 91 -17.97 -13.57 15.40
CA PHE A 91 -18.36 -14.09 14.09
C PHE A 91 -19.32 -13.16 13.34
N ARG A 92 -20.22 -12.48 14.06
CA ARG A 92 -21.06 -11.44 13.47
C ARG A 92 -20.26 -10.19 13.09
N TYR A 93 -19.28 -9.83 13.92
CA TYR A 93 -18.48 -8.63 13.74
C TYR A 93 -17.50 -8.73 12.56
N ALA A 94 -16.81 -9.86 12.46
CA ALA A 94 -15.79 -10.15 11.46
C ALA A 94 -16.06 -11.53 10.88
N PRO A 95 -17.01 -11.68 9.94
CA PRO A 95 -17.44 -12.98 9.43
C PRO A 95 -16.40 -13.64 8.51
N PRO A 96 -16.38 -14.98 8.41
CA PRO A 96 -15.63 -15.69 7.36
C PRO A 96 -16.28 -15.48 5.97
N PRO A 97 -15.54 -15.70 4.86
CA PRO A 97 -14.16 -16.19 4.80
C PRO A 97 -13.11 -15.08 4.92
N GLU A 98 -13.51 -13.81 4.88
CA GLU A 98 -12.60 -12.64 4.93
C GLU A 98 -11.79 -12.58 6.23
N ASN A 99 -12.25 -13.25 7.29
CA ASN A 99 -11.62 -13.24 8.61
C ASN A 99 -11.49 -14.65 9.18
N ASP A 100 -10.41 -14.91 9.92
CA ASP A 100 -10.34 -16.04 10.85
C ASP A 100 -11.07 -15.69 12.16
N SER A 101 -12.40 -15.69 12.10
CA SER A 101 -13.26 -15.34 13.24
C SER A 101 -13.02 -16.24 14.45
N ALA A 102 -12.59 -17.49 14.24
CA ALA A 102 -12.30 -18.43 15.32
C ALA A 102 -11.01 -18.05 16.05
N ALA A 103 -9.94 -17.71 15.33
CA ALA A 103 -8.72 -17.16 15.94
C ALA A 103 -8.99 -15.80 16.60
N TYR A 104 -9.80 -14.94 15.98
CA TYR A 104 -10.18 -13.65 16.54
C TYR A 104 -10.95 -13.83 17.86
N ALA A 105 -11.99 -14.66 17.89
CA ALA A 105 -12.77 -14.94 19.09
C ALA A 105 -11.90 -15.52 20.22
N ARG A 106 -10.95 -16.42 19.90
CA ARG A 106 -9.97 -16.94 20.88
C ARG A 106 -9.07 -15.83 21.44
N ALA A 107 -8.55 -14.95 20.59
CA ALA A 107 -7.69 -13.85 21.01
C ALA A 107 -8.43 -12.85 21.91
N VAL A 108 -9.67 -12.49 21.55
CA VAL A 108 -10.51 -11.58 22.36
C VAL A 108 -10.87 -12.23 23.68
N ALA A 109 -11.30 -13.49 23.69
CA ALA A 109 -11.63 -14.23 24.91
C ALA A 109 -10.43 -14.28 25.88
N ALA A 110 -9.24 -14.59 25.37
CA ALA A 110 -8.01 -14.61 26.16
C ALA A 110 -7.67 -13.23 26.74
N LYS A 111 -7.87 -12.15 25.97
CA LYS A 111 -7.59 -10.78 26.43
C LYS A 111 -8.60 -10.28 27.46
N VAL A 112 -9.87 -10.65 27.32
CA VAL A 112 -10.98 -10.28 28.23
C VAL A 112 -10.97 -11.15 29.49
N GLY A 113 -10.40 -12.35 29.43
CA GLY A 113 -10.31 -13.29 30.55
C GLY A 113 -11.62 -14.04 30.82
N VAL A 114 -12.34 -14.41 29.75
CA VAL A 114 -13.64 -15.13 29.83
C VAL A 114 -13.68 -16.28 28.83
N ASP A 115 -14.62 -17.22 29.02
CA ASP A 115 -14.89 -18.26 28.02
C ASP A 115 -15.57 -17.66 26.78
N ARG A 116 -15.29 -18.21 25.60
CA ARG A 116 -15.93 -17.86 24.32
C ARG A 116 -17.45 -18.01 24.33
N SER A 117 -17.99 -18.92 25.16
CA SER A 117 -19.43 -19.11 25.35
C SER A 117 -20.07 -18.10 26.29
N THR A 118 -19.30 -17.20 26.92
CA THR A 118 -19.81 -16.19 27.84
C THR A 118 -20.71 -15.19 27.10
N PRO A 119 -21.96 -14.94 27.54
CA PRO A 119 -22.81 -13.93 26.95
C PRO A 119 -22.21 -12.52 27.10
N VAL A 120 -22.23 -11.71 26.04
CA VAL A 120 -21.66 -10.35 26.05
C VAL A 120 -22.29 -9.48 27.15
N ARG A 121 -23.59 -9.60 27.40
CA ARG A 121 -24.33 -8.89 28.47
C ARG A 121 -23.82 -9.18 29.89
N SER A 122 -23.11 -10.28 30.10
CA SER A 122 -22.54 -10.62 31.41
C SER A 122 -21.14 -10.05 31.64
N LEU A 123 -20.55 -9.42 30.62
CA LEU A 123 -19.28 -8.74 30.76
C LEU A 123 -19.46 -7.47 31.60
N SER A 124 -18.57 -7.28 32.57
CA SER A 124 -18.46 -6.01 33.30
C SER A 124 -18.01 -4.88 32.36
N SER A 125 -18.19 -3.62 32.78
CA SER A 125 -17.72 -2.47 32.02
C SER A 125 -16.21 -2.54 31.70
N GLY A 126 -15.38 -3.00 32.64
CA GLY A 126 -13.95 -3.21 32.42
C GLY A 126 -13.63 -4.32 31.40
N GLN A 127 -14.46 -5.37 31.34
CA GLN A 127 -14.34 -6.43 30.34
C GLN A 127 -14.79 -5.96 28.95
N LEU A 128 -15.83 -5.13 28.86
CA LEU A 128 -16.24 -4.50 27.59
C LEU A 128 -15.16 -3.55 27.05
N GLN A 129 -14.49 -2.80 27.94
CA GLN A 129 -13.34 -1.99 27.54
C GLN A 129 -12.16 -2.86 27.08
N SER A 130 -11.86 -3.95 27.79
CA SER A 130 -10.85 -4.93 27.36
C SER A 130 -11.17 -5.55 26.00
N LEU A 131 -12.45 -5.80 25.72
CA LEU A 131 -12.93 -6.27 24.42
C LEU A 131 -12.66 -5.22 23.33
N ALA A 132 -13.01 -3.96 23.57
CA ALA A 132 -12.75 -2.88 22.61
C ALA A 132 -11.25 -2.70 22.31
N GLN A 133 -10.39 -2.82 23.33
CA GLN A 133 -8.94 -2.79 23.14
C GLN A 133 -8.40 -4.01 22.38
N ALA A 134 -8.98 -5.18 22.60
CA ALA A 134 -8.63 -6.38 21.84
C ALA A 134 -8.99 -6.23 20.36
N ILE A 135 -10.17 -5.67 20.06
CA ILE A 135 -10.59 -5.34 18.70
C ILE A 135 -9.62 -4.35 18.07
N LYS A 136 -9.32 -3.22 18.73
CA LYS A 136 -8.32 -2.24 18.24
C LYS A 136 -7.00 -2.89 17.84
N SER A 137 -6.51 -3.81 18.66
CA SER A 137 -5.25 -4.52 18.43
C SER A 137 -5.34 -5.44 17.21
N HIS A 138 -6.46 -6.12 17.02
CA HIS A 138 -6.69 -7.00 15.86
C HIS A 138 -6.85 -6.22 14.56
N GLU A 139 -7.55 -5.09 14.59
CA GLU A 139 -7.76 -4.19 13.44
C GLU A 139 -6.48 -3.45 12.97
N GLY A 140 -5.34 -3.68 13.63
CA GLY A 140 -4.03 -3.22 13.16
C GLY A 140 -3.77 -1.72 13.34
N TRP A 141 -4.15 -1.15 14.49
CA TRP A 141 -3.91 0.26 14.82
C TRP A 141 -2.43 0.66 14.69
N THR A 142 -2.11 1.43 13.65
CA THR A 142 -0.74 1.87 13.34
C THR A 142 -0.70 3.37 13.18
N ALA A 143 0.09 4.05 14.02
CA ALA A 143 0.17 5.51 14.01
C ALA A 143 0.85 6.04 12.74
N GLY A 144 0.27 7.12 12.20
CA GLY A 144 0.87 7.95 11.16
C GLY A 144 1.39 9.26 11.74
N ARG A 145 1.34 10.33 10.95
CA ARG A 145 1.70 11.69 11.37
C ARG A 145 0.46 12.52 11.64
N GLU A 146 0.49 13.29 12.72
CA GLU A 146 -0.53 14.30 13.03
C GLU A 146 0.11 15.67 13.15
N TYR A 147 -0.42 16.67 12.44
CA TYR A 147 0.10 18.03 12.42
C TYR A 147 -1.01 19.03 12.10
N PRO A 148 -0.95 20.28 12.60
CA PRO A 148 -1.89 21.31 12.19
C PRO A 148 -1.65 21.60 10.70
N ASP A 149 -2.70 21.74 9.91
CA ASP A 149 -2.59 21.92 8.45
C ASP A 149 -1.79 23.19 8.12
N GLY A 150 -1.87 24.19 9.00
CA GLY A 150 -1.08 25.42 8.97
C GLY A 150 0.41 25.27 9.28
N GLN A 151 0.92 24.15 9.84
CA GLN A 151 2.36 23.96 10.09
C GLN A 151 3.14 23.65 8.82
N ARG A 152 2.55 22.96 7.83
CA ARG A 152 3.12 22.95 6.47
C ARG A 152 3.24 24.37 5.93
N ARG A 153 2.26 25.24 6.21
CA ARG A 153 2.31 26.67 5.82
C ARG A 153 3.30 27.51 6.65
N ARG A 154 3.69 27.10 7.86
CA ARG A 154 4.61 27.87 8.73
C ARG A 154 6.07 27.40 8.70
N GLU A 155 6.37 26.13 8.47
CA GLU A 155 7.74 25.70 8.12
C GLU A 155 8.20 26.30 6.78
N ILE A 156 7.25 26.60 5.88
CA ILE A 156 7.46 27.42 4.68
C ILE A 156 7.77 28.89 5.02
N VAL A 157 7.26 29.43 6.15
CA VAL A 157 7.32 30.87 6.48
C VAL A 157 8.40 31.22 7.52
N VAL A 158 8.82 30.31 8.41
CA VAL A 158 9.88 30.60 9.40
C VAL A 158 11.29 30.47 8.80
N GLY A 159 11.47 29.59 7.79
CA GLY A 159 12.66 29.62 6.93
C GLY A 159 12.83 30.93 6.15
N GLU A 160 11.79 31.76 6.10
CA GLU A 160 11.74 33.07 5.43
C GLU A 160 12.24 34.22 6.32
N LEU A 161 12.35 34.05 7.64
CA LEU A 161 12.54 35.17 8.58
C LEU A 161 13.94 35.24 9.24
N GLU A 162 14.63 34.12 9.49
CA GLU A 162 15.96 34.13 10.13
C GLU A 162 17.15 34.36 9.16
N LEU A 163 16.89 34.43 7.85
CA LEU A 163 17.91 34.79 6.83
C LEU A 163 18.00 36.30 6.55
N ARG A 164 17.44 37.15 7.43
CA ARG A 164 17.43 38.61 7.27
C ARG A 164 18.41 39.38 8.16
N ALA A 165 19.18 38.73 9.02
CA ALA A 165 20.18 39.41 9.84
C ALA A 165 21.60 38.98 9.46
N ASP A 166 22.27 39.88 8.73
CA ASP A 166 23.72 40.07 8.58
C ASP A 166 24.53 39.16 7.64
N VAL A 167 24.59 39.60 6.38
CA VAL A 167 25.88 39.89 5.71
C VAL A 167 25.77 41.25 4.98
N GLY A 168 26.68 42.17 5.29
CA GLY A 168 26.57 43.63 5.07
C GLY A 168 26.61 44.15 3.61
N GLU A 169 25.61 45.01 3.33
CA GLU A 169 25.44 46.18 2.43
C GLU A 169 26.21 46.27 1.08
N ALA A 170 25.63 46.48 -0.13
CA ALA A 170 24.25 46.61 -0.62
C ALA A 170 24.20 46.55 -2.18
N ARG A 171 23.08 46.03 -2.72
CA ARG A 171 22.46 46.16 -4.07
C ARG A 171 22.70 45.07 -5.13
N PHE A 172 21.56 44.55 -5.60
CA PHE A 172 21.29 43.37 -6.43
C PHE A 172 21.08 43.70 -7.91
N ALA A 173 21.50 42.80 -8.81
CA ALA A 173 20.86 42.60 -10.13
C ALA A 173 21.14 41.19 -10.72
N ALA A 174 20.04 40.44 -10.86
CA ALA A 174 19.68 39.43 -11.86
C ALA A 174 20.72 38.43 -12.42
N GLU A 175 20.55 37.14 -12.10
CA GLU A 175 20.41 36.04 -13.09
C GLU A 175 19.96 34.72 -12.42
N GLY A 176 18.87 34.11 -12.94
CA GLY A 176 18.69 32.64 -13.00
C GLY A 176 18.00 31.88 -11.87
N PHE A 177 16.66 31.95 -11.79
CA PHE A 177 15.80 31.09 -10.95
C PHE A 177 15.50 29.74 -11.64
N ARG A 178 15.62 28.60 -10.94
CA ARG A 178 15.02 27.30 -11.34
C ARG A 178 14.24 26.69 -10.16
N THR A 179 13.02 26.24 -10.45
CA THR A 179 11.94 25.82 -9.53
C THR A 179 12.04 24.36 -9.10
N GLU A 180 11.79 24.02 -7.82
CA GLU A 180 11.67 22.62 -7.37
C GLU A 180 10.28 22.04 -7.68
N ALA A 181 10.25 21.06 -8.59
CA ALA A 181 9.10 20.24 -8.93
C ALA A 181 8.90 19.09 -7.93
N GLN A 182 7.68 18.58 -7.80
CA GLN A 182 7.44 17.25 -7.20
C GLN A 182 8.37 16.23 -7.87
N VAL A 183 9.21 15.56 -7.08
CA VAL A 183 10.14 14.54 -7.58
C VAL A 183 9.33 13.39 -8.15
N ALA A 184 9.39 13.19 -9.47
CA ALA A 184 8.60 12.19 -10.16
C ALA A 184 9.19 10.79 -9.94
N ASP A 185 8.39 9.73 -10.14
CA ASP A 185 8.88 8.35 -10.05
C ASP A 185 10.12 8.11 -10.95
N VAL A 186 10.19 8.78 -12.11
CA VAL A 186 11.35 8.73 -13.03
C VAL A 186 12.65 9.23 -12.40
N ASP A 187 12.57 10.16 -11.46
CA ASP A 187 13.74 10.70 -10.75
C ASP A 187 14.27 9.73 -9.68
N ARG A 188 13.50 8.68 -9.34
CA ARG A 188 13.89 7.62 -8.38
C ARG A 188 14.56 6.43 -9.05
N ILE A 189 14.51 6.34 -10.37
CA ILE A 189 15.04 5.21 -11.15
C ILE A 189 16.53 4.95 -10.91
N PRO A 190 17.42 5.96 -10.80
CA PRO A 190 18.83 5.69 -10.48
C PRO A 190 19.00 4.98 -9.13
N THR A 191 18.23 5.35 -8.10
CA THR A 191 18.24 4.69 -6.79
C THR A 191 17.68 3.28 -6.89
N LEU A 192 16.59 3.09 -7.64
CA LEU A 192 15.98 1.77 -7.87
C LEU A 192 16.98 0.79 -8.51
N ILE A 193 17.69 1.23 -9.55
CA ILE A 193 18.74 0.44 -10.19
C ILE A 193 19.85 0.13 -9.18
N ALA A 194 20.34 1.12 -8.45
CA ALA A 194 21.43 0.93 -7.48
C ALA A 194 21.08 -0.06 -6.36
N LEU A 195 19.81 -0.10 -5.91
CA LEU A 195 19.30 -1.10 -4.99
C LEU A 195 19.26 -2.49 -5.66
N GLY A 196 18.72 -2.58 -6.87
CA GLY A 196 18.62 -3.82 -7.64
C GLY A 196 19.98 -4.42 -8.03
N SER A 197 21.05 -3.62 -8.14
CA SER A 197 22.37 -4.11 -8.56
C SER A 197 23.21 -4.74 -7.43
N LYS A 198 22.80 -4.63 -6.16
CA LYS A 198 23.62 -5.07 -5.00
C LYS A 198 22.99 -6.25 -4.28
N ALA A 199 23.74 -7.35 -4.15
CA ALA A 199 23.30 -8.56 -3.44
C ALA A 199 22.80 -8.28 -2.01
N GLU A 200 23.50 -7.42 -1.27
CA GLU A 200 23.11 -7.03 0.09
C GLU A 200 21.74 -6.34 0.13
N SER A 201 21.45 -5.47 -0.85
CA SER A 201 20.17 -4.79 -0.97
C SER A 201 19.06 -5.75 -1.40
N ILE A 202 19.33 -6.62 -2.38
CA ILE A 202 18.39 -7.65 -2.83
C ILE A 202 17.98 -8.55 -1.66
N GLN A 203 18.94 -9.03 -0.88
CA GLN A 203 18.65 -9.93 0.24
C GLN A 203 17.81 -9.27 1.34
N ARG A 204 18.09 -7.99 1.66
CA ARG A 204 17.28 -7.21 2.62
C ARG A 204 15.86 -7.00 2.10
N ILE A 205 15.71 -6.66 0.83
CA ILE A 205 14.41 -6.41 0.20
C ILE A 205 13.59 -7.70 0.09
N GLN A 206 14.23 -8.83 -0.20
CA GLN A 206 13.62 -10.15 -0.14
C GLN A 206 13.13 -10.50 1.27
N ASP A 207 13.87 -10.16 2.33
CA ASP A 207 13.40 -10.35 3.71
C ASP A 207 12.18 -9.46 4.03
N ILE A 208 12.13 -8.22 3.52
CA ILE A 208 10.94 -7.35 3.62
C ILE A 208 9.74 -8.00 2.91
N ALA A 209 9.96 -8.53 1.70
CA ALA A 209 8.93 -9.21 0.93
C ALA A 209 8.43 -10.49 1.65
N ALA A 210 9.34 -11.35 2.13
CA ALA A 210 8.98 -12.56 2.86
C ALA A 210 8.23 -12.25 4.17
N LYS A 211 8.56 -11.15 4.85
CA LYS A 211 7.78 -10.64 6.00
C LYS A 211 6.39 -10.18 5.57
N ALA A 212 6.25 -9.55 4.39
CA ALA A 212 4.95 -9.18 3.86
C ALA A 212 4.10 -10.41 3.49
N MET A 213 4.70 -11.41 2.84
CA MET A 213 4.06 -12.70 2.55
C MET A 213 3.59 -13.38 3.84
N LYS A 214 4.42 -13.38 4.89
CA LYS A 214 4.06 -13.94 6.20
C LYS A 214 2.88 -13.21 6.83
N ARG A 215 2.86 -11.87 6.73
CA ARG A 215 1.75 -11.04 7.23
C ARG A 215 0.46 -11.28 6.44
N ALA A 216 0.57 -11.64 5.17
CA ALA A 216 -0.56 -12.03 4.32
C ALA A 216 -1.01 -13.49 4.50
N GLY A 217 -0.46 -14.22 5.49
CA GLY A 217 -0.85 -15.60 5.77
C GLY A 217 -0.22 -16.65 4.85
N LEU A 218 0.66 -16.26 3.94
CA LEU A 218 1.33 -17.16 2.98
C LEU A 218 2.63 -17.78 3.55
N GLY A 219 2.98 -17.44 4.79
CA GLY A 219 4.21 -17.87 5.45
C GLY A 219 5.43 -17.01 5.08
N TYR A 220 6.55 -17.26 5.76
CA TYR A 220 7.81 -16.61 5.41
C TYR A 220 8.37 -17.31 4.18
N THR A 221 8.10 -16.76 3.00
CA THR A 221 8.46 -17.38 1.73
C THR A 221 8.82 -16.34 0.69
N LEU A 222 9.67 -16.74 -0.26
CA LEU A 222 9.92 -16.03 -1.51
C LEU A 222 9.19 -16.67 -2.70
N HIS A 223 8.56 -17.82 -2.50
CA HIS A 223 7.62 -18.42 -3.44
C HIS A 223 6.44 -17.46 -3.65
N ASN A 224 6.11 -17.15 -4.90
CA ASN A 224 5.09 -16.20 -5.35
C ASN A 224 5.25 -14.77 -4.82
N ALA A 225 6.46 -14.37 -4.42
CA ALA A 225 6.72 -13.07 -3.82
C ALA A 225 7.24 -12.02 -4.83
N CYS A 226 7.11 -12.25 -6.14
CA CYS A 226 7.67 -11.39 -7.19
C CYS A 226 7.19 -9.95 -7.08
N ALA A 227 5.87 -9.74 -7.00
CA ALA A 227 5.29 -8.41 -6.85
C ALA A 227 5.59 -7.79 -5.47
N ALA A 228 5.64 -8.61 -4.41
CA ALA A 228 5.96 -8.12 -3.06
C ALA A 228 7.39 -7.59 -3.00
N THR A 229 8.30 -8.32 -3.63
CA THR A 229 9.72 -7.98 -3.75
C THR A 229 9.90 -6.71 -4.57
N LEU A 230 9.26 -6.61 -5.74
CA LEU A 230 9.33 -5.39 -6.55
C LEU A 230 8.67 -4.19 -5.86
N SER A 231 7.56 -4.39 -5.15
CA SER A 231 6.93 -3.32 -4.35
C SER A 231 7.89 -2.81 -3.28
N ALA A 232 8.65 -3.68 -2.62
CA ALA A 232 9.64 -3.29 -1.63
C ALA A 232 10.83 -2.54 -2.25
N PHE A 233 11.32 -2.96 -3.43
CA PHE A 233 12.31 -2.21 -4.20
C PHE A 233 11.86 -0.78 -4.53
N LEU A 234 10.62 -0.65 -5.02
CA LEU A 234 10.04 0.64 -5.38
C LEU A 234 9.93 1.56 -4.17
N ASN A 235 9.42 1.05 -3.04
CA ASN A 235 9.31 1.82 -1.80
C ASN A 235 10.67 2.27 -1.25
N GLU A 236 11.67 1.40 -1.21
CA GLU A 236 13.02 1.77 -0.78
C GLU A 236 13.68 2.78 -1.72
N ALA A 237 13.35 2.75 -3.02
CA ALA A 237 13.79 3.76 -3.98
C ALA A 237 13.06 5.11 -3.82
N GLY A 238 12.01 5.18 -3.00
CA GLY A 238 11.18 6.37 -2.81
C GLY A 238 10.02 6.50 -3.81
N VAL A 239 9.66 5.41 -4.49
CA VAL A 239 8.43 5.27 -5.29
C VAL A 239 7.35 4.64 -4.40
N ASP A 240 6.48 5.48 -3.85
CA ASP A 240 5.44 5.06 -2.89
C ASP A 240 4.33 4.27 -3.59
N VAL A 241 4.47 2.95 -3.58
CA VAL A 241 3.48 1.97 -4.08
C VAL A 241 3.03 1.08 -2.92
N PRO A 242 1.73 0.77 -2.80
CA PRO A 242 1.29 -0.24 -1.84
C PRO A 242 1.98 -1.58 -2.10
N VAL A 243 2.31 -2.32 -1.03
CA VAL A 243 2.85 -3.67 -1.15
C VAL A 243 1.84 -4.54 -1.88
N THR A 244 2.19 -5.03 -3.06
CA THR A 244 1.29 -5.81 -3.93
C THR A 244 1.79 -7.25 -3.99
N LEU A 245 0.92 -8.25 -3.97
CA LEU A 245 1.34 -9.66 -4.03
C LEU A 245 1.17 -10.26 -5.42
N GLY A 246 0.24 -9.77 -6.23
CA GLY A 246 0.03 -10.20 -7.62
C GLY A 246 0.76 -9.30 -8.62
N ALA A 247 1.45 -9.93 -9.56
CA ALA A 247 2.22 -9.24 -10.60
C ALA A 247 1.33 -8.33 -11.47
N GLY A 248 0.15 -8.81 -11.86
CA GLY A 248 -0.79 -8.05 -12.70
C GLY A 248 -1.33 -6.79 -12.01
N LYS A 249 -1.60 -6.83 -10.70
CA LYS A 249 -2.05 -5.67 -9.94
C LYS A 249 -0.95 -4.64 -9.76
N LEU A 250 0.29 -5.08 -9.51
CA LEU A 250 1.43 -4.17 -9.41
C LEU A 250 1.68 -3.45 -10.74
N ALA A 251 1.63 -4.19 -11.85
CA ALA A 251 1.74 -3.60 -13.18
C ALA A 251 0.64 -2.57 -13.46
N SER A 252 -0.60 -2.84 -13.03
CA SER A 252 -1.74 -1.91 -13.16
C SER A 252 -1.53 -0.63 -12.34
N ARG A 253 -1.03 -0.76 -11.09
CA ARG A 253 -0.71 0.39 -10.24
C ARG A 253 0.40 1.27 -10.82
N LEU A 254 1.45 0.67 -11.36
CA LEU A 254 2.52 1.41 -12.02
C LEU A 254 2.01 2.14 -13.27
N SER A 255 1.20 1.46 -14.08
CA SER A 255 0.58 2.05 -15.29
C SER A 255 -0.27 3.28 -14.95
N ALA A 256 -0.97 3.27 -13.82
CA ALA A 256 -1.73 4.43 -13.33
C ALA A 256 -0.84 5.60 -12.85
N ARG A 257 0.47 5.40 -12.69
CA ARG A 257 1.44 6.35 -12.10
C ARG A 257 2.45 6.93 -13.08
N ASN A 258 2.05 7.20 -14.32
CA ASN A 258 2.95 7.65 -15.40
C ASN A 258 4.09 6.66 -15.68
N TRP A 259 3.85 5.36 -15.54
CA TRP A 259 4.75 4.36 -16.12
C TRP A 259 4.18 3.94 -17.48
N ALA A 260 4.88 4.31 -18.55
CA ALA A 260 4.48 4.01 -19.91
C ALA A 260 4.83 2.56 -20.26
N ARG A 261 3.94 1.91 -21.02
CA ARG A 261 4.21 0.60 -21.61
C ARG A 261 5.30 0.74 -22.68
N VAL A 262 6.24 -0.20 -22.68
CA VAL A 262 7.38 -0.29 -23.60
C VAL A 262 7.37 -1.68 -24.23
N ASP A 263 7.54 -1.71 -25.55
CA ASP A 263 7.59 -2.96 -26.31
C ASP A 263 8.84 -3.77 -25.95
N VAL A 264 8.71 -5.09 -26.05
CA VAL A 264 9.85 -6.00 -25.95
C VAL A 264 10.89 -5.66 -27.02
N GLY A 265 12.16 -5.70 -26.65
CA GLY A 265 13.28 -5.26 -27.48
C GLY A 265 13.71 -3.80 -27.27
N LYS A 266 12.92 -3.01 -26.53
CA LYS A 266 13.21 -1.60 -26.22
C LYS A 266 13.49 -1.34 -24.75
N GLN A 267 13.63 -2.40 -23.94
CA GLN A 267 13.89 -2.32 -22.51
C GLN A 267 15.23 -1.65 -22.21
N LYS A 268 15.34 -1.08 -21.01
CA LYS A 268 16.59 -0.55 -20.45
C LYS A 268 16.62 -0.75 -18.93
N ALA A 269 17.77 -0.46 -18.33
CA ALA A 269 17.90 -0.43 -16.88
C ALA A 269 16.87 0.50 -16.23
N GLY A 270 16.19 0.02 -15.19
CA GLY A 270 15.13 0.71 -14.47
C GLY A 270 13.72 0.41 -14.98
N ASP A 271 13.57 -0.30 -16.11
CA ASP A 271 12.26 -0.78 -16.54
C ASP A 271 11.81 -1.97 -15.69
N VAL A 272 10.50 -2.15 -15.61
CA VAL A 272 9.86 -3.30 -14.96
C VAL A 272 9.35 -4.25 -16.04
N GLY A 273 9.84 -5.48 -16.04
CA GLY A 273 9.35 -6.53 -16.94
C GLY A 273 8.09 -7.19 -16.39
N VAL A 274 7.07 -7.34 -17.21
CA VAL A 274 5.81 -8.03 -16.88
C VAL A 274 5.64 -9.20 -17.83
N THR A 275 5.61 -10.42 -17.31
CA THR A 275 5.31 -11.63 -18.07
C THR A 275 3.81 -11.88 -18.13
N PHE A 276 3.36 -12.77 -19.00
CA PHE A 276 1.95 -13.12 -19.11
C PHE A 276 1.82 -14.62 -19.22
N ASP A 277 1.14 -15.21 -18.25
CA ASP A 277 0.77 -16.60 -18.25
C ASP A 277 -0.64 -16.78 -18.83
N ARG A 278 -0.79 -17.85 -19.60
CA ARG A 278 -2.05 -18.26 -20.22
C ARG A 278 -2.79 -19.31 -19.39
N THR A 279 -2.28 -19.69 -18.23
CA THR A 279 -3.03 -20.48 -17.24
C THR A 279 -4.28 -19.72 -16.79
N GLU A 280 -5.38 -20.44 -16.55
CA GLU A 280 -6.68 -19.84 -16.29
C GLU A 280 -6.88 -19.62 -14.77
N PRO A 281 -7.19 -18.40 -14.29
CA PRO A 281 -7.49 -17.20 -15.09
C PRO A 281 -6.24 -16.51 -15.65
N PRO A 282 -6.25 -16.04 -16.92
CA PRO A 282 -5.08 -15.45 -17.55
C PRO A 282 -4.59 -14.19 -16.83
N GLY A 283 -3.29 -14.09 -16.58
CA GLY A 283 -2.68 -12.92 -15.95
C GLY A 283 -1.16 -13.02 -15.84
N ALA A 284 -0.52 -12.00 -15.27
CA ALA A 284 0.92 -11.99 -15.14
C ALA A 284 1.37 -12.98 -14.05
N ASP A 285 2.15 -14.00 -14.42
CA ASP A 285 2.81 -14.92 -13.50
C ASP A 285 4.02 -14.28 -12.81
N HIS A 286 4.78 -13.43 -13.50
CA HIS A 286 6.00 -12.84 -12.96
C HIS A 286 6.16 -11.34 -13.25
N ILE A 287 6.82 -10.67 -12.32
CA ILE A 287 7.20 -9.26 -12.45
C ILE A 287 8.57 -9.03 -11.81
N TYR A 288 9.44 -8.27 -12.49
CA TYR A 288 10.84 -8.13 -12.08
C TYR A 288 11.43 -6.78 -12.50
N LEU A 289 12.52 -6.38 -11.84
CA LEU A 289 13.28 -5.16 -12.16
C LEU A 289 14.41 -5.47 -13.14
N VAL A 290 14.49 -4.74 -14.25
CA VAL A 290 15.66 -4.75 -15.14
C VAL A 290 16.73 -3.85 -14.55
N VAL A 291 17.90 -4.40 -14.22
CA VAL A 291 19.05 -3.63 -13.71
C VAL A 291 20.06 -3.31 -14.81
N GLU A 292 20.12 -4.14 -15.84
CA GLU A 292 20.93 -3.92 -17.04
C GLU A 292 20.23 -4.57 -18.24
N ALA A 293 20.21 -3.91 -19.39
CA ALA A 293 19.75 -4.49 -20.65
C ALA A 293 20.93 -4.66 -21.59
N LYS A 294 21.10 -5.87 -22.12
CA LYS A 294 22.15 -6.24 -23.07
C LYS A 294 21.52 -6.51 -24.43
N GLY A 295 21.23 -5.43 -25.14
CA GLY A 295 20.51 -5.47 -26.40
C GLY A 295 19.00 -5.70 -26.21
N ALA A 296 18.38 -6.37 -27.18
CA ALA A 296 16.93 -6.50 -27.26
C ALA A 296 16.35 -7.71 -26.49
N ASP A 297 17.18 -8.63 -26.00
CA ASP A 297 16.72 -9.90 -25.41
C ASP A 297 17.33 -10.16 -24.03
N GLU A 298 18.67 -10.19 -23.93
CA GLU A 298 19.36 -10.49 -22.66
C GLU A 298 19.28 -9.31 -21.68
N MET A 299 19.02 -9.62 -20.41
CA MET A 299 18.96 -8.65 -19.32
C MET A 299 19.60 -9.23 -18.05
N LEU A 300 20.16 -8.36 -17.22
CA LEU A 300 20.33 -8.67 -15.79
C LEU A 300 19.13 -8.12 -15.03
N ILE A 301 18.57 -8.94 -14.14
CA ILE A 301 17.37 -8.60 -13.38
C ILE A 301 17.54 -8.83 -11.88
N ALA A 302 16.69 -8.19 -11.09
CA ALA A 302 16.51 -8.44 -9.67
C ALA A 302 15.05 -8.76 -9.37
N ASP A 303 14.80 -9.86 -8.65
CA ASP A 303 13.46 -10.33 -8.27
C ASP A 303 13.52 -11.20 -6.98
N ASN A 304 12.50 -12.02 -6.73
CA ASN A 304 12.41 -12.97 -5.61
C ASN A 304 13.19 -14.29 -5.81
N GLN A 305 13.62 -14.62 -7.03
CA GLN A 305 14.13 -15.95 -7.39
C GLN A 305 15.61 -16.15 -7.03
N ALA A 306 16.40 -15.07 -6.95
CA ALA A 306 17.82 -15.16 -6.61
C ALA A 306 18.27 -14.05 -5.65
N PRO A 307 19.18 -14.31 -4.70
CA PRO A 307 19.67 -13.31 -3.73
C PRO A 307 20.64 -12.29 -4.34
N LYS A 308 20.86 -12.36 -5.67
CA LYS A 308 21.73 -11.50 -6.46
C LYS A 308 21.12 -11.32 -7.84
N VAL A 309 21.64 -10.34 -8.59
CA VAL A 309 21.26 -10.17 -9.99
C VAL A 309 21.55 -11.44 -10.79
N HIS A 310 20.66 -11.78 -11.70
CA HIS A 310 20.81 -12.94 -12.57
C HIS A 310 20.26 -12.64 -13.97
N THR A 311 20.66 -13.47 -14.93
CA THR A 311 20.28 -13.29 -16.32
C THR A 311 18.82 -13.71 -16.55
N ARG A 312 18.06 -12.88 -17.28
CA ARG A 312 16.74 -13.22 -17.83
C ARG A 312 16.67 -12.76 -19.28
N TYR A 313 15.94 -13.48 -20.11
CA TYR A 313 15.72 -13.16 -21.51
C TYR A 313 14.29 -12.67 -21.72
N ALA A 314 14.11 -11.57 -22.44
CA ALA A 314 12.79 -11.02 -22.71
C ALA A 314 11.93 -12.00 -23.53
N SER A 315 12.57 -12.79 -24.40
CA SER A 315 11.95 -13.89 -25.15
C SER A 315 11.53 -15.12 -24.31
N GLY A 316 11.92 -15.19 -23.03
CA GLY A 316 11.54 -16.26 -22.12
C GLY A 316 12.58 -17.38 -22.00
N ARG A 317 13.21 -17.85 -23.09
CA ARG A 317 14.25 -18.92 -23.12
C ARG A 317 14.19 -19.94 -21.96
N GLY A 318 13.07 -20.66 -21.82
CA GLY A 318 12.85 -21.67 -20.77
C GLY A 318 12.11 -21.17 -19.51
N LYS A 319 11.77 -19.88 -19.47
CA LYS A 319 10.84 -19.22 -18.55
C LYS A 319 9.72 -18.53 -19.36
N THR A 320 8.69 -18.02 -18.69
CA THR A 320 7.63 -17.26 -19.34
C THR A 320 8.21 -15.99 -19.97
N ALA A 321 7.85 -15.80 -21.24
CA ALA A 321 8.26 -14.66 -22.03
C ALA A 321 7.70 -13.36 -21.44
N THR A 322 8.47 -12.29 -21.57
CA THR A 322 8.02 -10.96 -21.16
C THR A 322 7.03 -10.45 -22.18
N GLN A 323 5.87 -10.02 -21.73
CA GLN A 323 4.82 -9.52 -22.63
C GLN A 323 5.03 -8.03 -22.94
N TYR A 324 5.47 -7.27 -21.95
CA TYR A 324 5.81 -5.85 -22.08
C TYR A 324 6.66 -5.38 -20.91
N PHE A 325 7.21 -4.18 -21.06
CA PHE A 325 7.90 -3.46 -20.00
C PHE A 325 7.11 -2.24 -19.55
N LEU A 326 7.32 -1.79 -18.32
CA LEU A 326 6.84 -0.52 -17.80
C LEU A 326 8.02 0.39 -17.48
N ARG A 327 7.94 1.64 -17.93
CA ARG A 327 8.99 2.64 -17.76
C ARG A 327 8.44 3.90 -17.12
N ALA A 328 8.99 4.31 -15.99
CA ALA A 328 8.66 5.60 -15.39
C ALA A 328 8.99 6.73 -16.38
N VAL A 329 7.98 7.56 -16.68
CA VAL A 329 8.14 8.73 -17.53
C VAL A 329 7.76 9.98 -16.76
N ARG A 330 8.42 11.10 -17.10
CA ARG A 330 8.08 12.40 -16.54
C ARG A 330 6.68 12.79 -17.06
N PRO A 331 5.72 13.18 -16.20
CA PRO A 331 4.41 13.60 -16.67
C PRO A 331 4.57 14.79 -17.62
N ALA A 332 3.87 14.76 -18.76
CA ALA A 332 3.85 15.91 -19.65
C ALA A 332 3.24 17.12 -18.89
N PRO A 333 3.78 18.34 -19.04
CA PRO A 333 3.13 19.52 -18.51
C PRO A 333 1.72 19.60 -19.09
N ARG A 334 0.69 19.69 -18.21
CA ARG A 334 -0.72 19.71 -18.63
C ARG A 334 -0.92 20.86 -19.62
N ARG A 335 -1.16 20.52 -20.89
CA ARG A 335 -1.95 21.36 -21.79
C ARG A 335 -3.39 20.91 -21.63
N GLU A 336 -4.28 21.83 -21.24
CA GLU A 336 -5.70 21.62 -21.46
C GLU A 336 -5.91 21.35 -22.95
N ILE A 337 -6.63 20.27 -23.31
CA ILE A 337 -7.50 20.08 -24.47
C ILE A 337 -7.97 18.61 -24.48
N GLY A 338 -9.25 18.40 -24.79
CA GLY A 338 -9.99 17.15 -24.63
C GLY A 338 -9.74 16.03 -25.65
N ALA A 339 -10.34 14.89 -25.31
CA ALA A 339 -10.73 13.70 -26.08
C ALA A 339 -9.90 13.29 -27.32
N LEU A 340 -9.31 12.07 -27.28
CA LEU A 340 -9.61 11.01 -28.25
C LEU A 340 -9.02 9.64 -27.82
N PHE A 341 -9.87 8.62 -27.81
CA PHE A 341 -9.49 7.19 -27.78
C PHE A 341 -9.07 6.74 -29.18
N THR A 342 -8.02 5.92 -29.32
CA THR A 342 -7.99 4.84 -30.33
C THR A 342 -6.98 3.75 -29.95
N ALA A 343 -7.42 2.49 -30.03
CA ALA A 343 -6.65 1.26 -29.85
C ALA A 343 -6.08 0.75 -31.18
N VAL A 344 -4.94 0.04 -31.17
CA VAL A 344 -4.54 -0.90 -32.24
C VAL A 344 -3.74 -2.09 -31.66
N THR A 345 -4.11 -3.28 -32.14
CA THR A 345 -3.64 -4.65 -31.88
C THR A 345 -2.60 -5.18 -32.90
N ALA A 346 -2.00 -6.35 -32.57
CA ALA A 346 -1.27 -7.35 -33.41
C ALA A 346 0.28 -7.24 -33.45
N GLY A 347 1.10 -8.31 -33.49
CA GLY A 347 0.92 -9.77 -33.59
C GLY A 347 2.28 -10.54 -33.57
N ILE A 348 2.24 -11.74 -32.95
CA ILE A 348 2.97 -13.04 -32.98
C ILE A 348 4.25 -13.30 -33.85
N GLU A 349 5.25 -14.06 -33.32
CA GLU A 349 5.95 -15.31 -33.83
C GLU A 349 7.37 -15.50 -33.19
N ILE A 350 7.67 -16.46 -32.27
CA ILE A 350 8.10 -17.91 -32.28
C ILE A 350 9.53 -18.24 -32.84
N ILE A 351 10.32 -19.02 -32.05
CA ILE A 351 11.42 -20.03 -32.31
C ILE A 351 12.57 -19.84 -31.27
N ASP A 352 12.84 -20.69 -30.25
CA ASP A 352 13.43 -22.07 -30.11
C ASP A 352 15.00 -22.14 -30.16
N PRO A 353 15.71 -23.05 -29.44
CA PRO A 353 16.22 -22.87 -28.06
C PRO A 353 17.74 -23.17 -27.95
N GLU A 354 18.21 -23.45 -26.72
CA GLU A 354 19.56 -23.93 -26.30
C GLU A 354 20.56 -22.86 -25.83
N ASN A 355 20.58 -22.59 -24.53
CA ASN A 355 21.67 -23.06 -23.65
C ASN A 355 21.34 -22.80 -22.17
N GLN A 356 21.65 -23.79 -21.33
CA GLN A 356 21.14 -23.99 -19.98
C GLN A 356 21.99 -23.27 -18.92
N ASP A 357 21.33 -22.59 -17.98
CA ASP A 357 21.80 -22.44 -16.60
C ASP A 357 20.60 -22.70 -15.66
N PHE A 358 20.80 -23.64 -14.74
CA PHE A 358 19.78 -24.48 -14.11
C PHE A 358 19.37 -23.97 -12.71
N PHE A 359 18.14 -23.48 -12.54
CA PHE A 359 17.41 -23.28 -11.27
C PHE A 359 15.88 -23.30 -11.57
N PRO A 360 14.99 -23.63 -10.61
CA PRO A 360 13.85 -24.52 -10.77
C PRO A 360 12.82 -24.13 -11.84
N TRP A 361 12.18 -25.17 -12.37
CA TRP A 361 11.27 -25.18 -13.52
C TRP A 361 9.87 -24.71 -13.11
N ASP A 362 9.33 -23.81 -13.92
CA ASP A 362 8.02 -23.16 -13.90
C ASP A 362 8.00 -21.78 -13.19
N ASP A 363 7.65 -20.73 -13.96
CA ASP A 363 7.27 -19.44 -13.40
C ASP A 363 5.96 -19.65 -12.61
N GLU A 364 5.89 -19.07 -11.42
CA GLU A 364 4.87 -19.42 -10.45
C GLU A 364 3.62 -18.55 -10.65
N ASP A 365 2.46 -19.18 -10.88
CA ASP A 365 1.18 -18.49 -11.10
C ASP A 365 0.75 -17.69 -9.85
N THR A 366 0.73 -16.36 -9.97
CA THR A 366 0.28 -15.44 -8.91
C THR A 366 -1.16 -14.94 -9.11
N ASN A 367 -1.85 -15.36 -10.16
CA ASN A 367 -3.17 -14.84 -10.56
C ASN A 367 -4.27 -15.16 -9.53
N GLY A 368 -4.07 -16.21 -8.72
CA GLY A 368 -4.98 -16.64 -7.66
C GLY A 368 -4.64 -16.16 -6.25
N LEU A 369 -3.58 -15.35 -6.05
CA LEU A 369 -3.18 -14.97 -4.70
C LEU A 369 -4.14 -13.94 -4.07
N PRO A 370 -4.53 -14.13 -2.78
CA PRO A 370 -5.28 -13.13 -2.06
C PRO A 370 -4.41 -11.89 -1.87
N GLU A 371 -4.91 -10.80 -2.41
CA GLU A 371 -4.16 -9.54 -2.43
C GLU A 371 -4.39 -8.81 -1.12
N PRO A 372 -3.35 -8.30 -0.45
CA PRO A 372 -3.52 -7.56 0.78
C PRO A 372 -4.04 -6.15 0.50
N PHE A 373 -4.05 -5.70 -0.77
CA PHE A 373 -4.56 -4.40 -1.20
C PHE A 373 -5.23 -4.41 -2.59
N SER A 374 -6.32 -3.64 -2.79
CA SER A 374 -7.05 -3.34 -4.03
C SER A 374 -6.32 -2.32 -4.91
N ASP A 375 -6.72 -2.13 -6.17
CA ASP A 375 -5.96 -1.33 -7.17
C ASP A 375 -5.71 0.14 -6.78
N ASP A 376 -6.52 0.69 -5.89
CA ASP A 376 -6.38 2.03 -5.29
C ASP A 376 -5.46 2.07 -4.06
N GLY A 377 -4.88 0.92 -3.67
CA GLY A 377 -4.01 0.76 -2.51
C GLY A 377 -4.74 0.62 -1.16
N ALA A 378 -6.06 0.48 -1.15
CA ALA A 378 -6.81 0.08 0.06
C ALA A 378 -6.65 -1.43 0.31
N PRO A 379 -6.80 -1.95 1.54
CA PRO A 379 -6.74 -3.41 1.77
C PRO A 379 -7.89 -4.15 1.06
N VAL A 380 -7.67 -5.36 0.51
CA VAL A 380 -8.75 -6.22 -0.06
C VAL A 380 -9.50 -6.92 1.05
#